data_AF-A0A5C9CAU6-F1
#
_entry.id   AF-A0A5C9CAU6-F1
#
_cell.length_a   1.000
_cell.length_b   1.000
_cell.length_c   1.000
_cell.angle_alpha   90.00
_cell.angle_beta   90.00
_cell.angle_gamma   90.00
#
_symmetry.space_group_name_H-M   'P 1'
#
loop_
_entity.id
_entity.type
_entity.pdbx_description
1 polymer ?
#
loop_
_entity_poly.entity_id
_entity_poly.type
_entity_poly.pdbx_seq_one_letter_code
_entity_poly.pdbx_strand_id
1 'polypeptide(L)'
;KKVPKLSRPENAHNNNPHARKAVLEDKAPQHTAWATQRADGGRGFGCSGGHDHWNWGNPQFRKLILNAIVWTAGVDVPADGVPAGKVTLEDLLQNHDEPIPADFDTKQRPRIQALLDEWNAQAAK
;
A
#
# COMPACT_ATOMS: atom_id res chain seq x y z
N LYS A 1 -19.65 8.68 14.43
CA LYS A 1 -19.34 8.12 13.08
C LYS A 1 -18.19 8.92 12.48
N LYS A 2 -17.14 8.29 11.95
CA LYS A 2 -16.02 9.00 11.29
C LYS A 2 -16.55 9.68 10.03
N VAL A 3 -16.30 10.99 9.89
CA VAL A 3 -16.66 11.72 8.66
C VAL A 3 -15.79 11.19 7.50
N PRO A 4 -16.38 10.80 6.35
CA PRO A 4 -15.62 10.35 5.18
C PRO A 4 -14.51 11.36 4.79
N LYS A 5 -13.32 10.88 4.43
CA LYS A 5 -12.17 11.76 4.13
C LYS A 5 -12.49 12.79 3.05
N LEU A 6 -13.32 12.42 2.07
CA LEU A 6 -13.69 13.30 0.96
C LEU A 6 -14.78 14.34 1.32
N SER A 7 -15.47 14.22 2.45
CA SER A 7 -16.49 15.18 2.88
C SER A 7 -15.98 16.20 3.91
N ARG A 8 -14.66 16.22 4.19
CA ARG A 8 -14.03 17.20 5.07
C ARG A 8 -13.85 18.57 4.38
N PRO A 9 -13.85 19.70 5.12
CA PRO A 9 -13.57 21.01 4.55
C PRO A 9 -12.21 21.06 3.84
N GLU A 10 -12.09 21.90 2.82
CA GLU A 10 -10.84 22.16 2.11
C GLU A 10 -9.82 22.86 3.03
N ASN A 11 -8.58 22.37 3.03
CA ASN A 11 -7.41 23.00 3.68
C ASN A 11 -6.11 22.31 3.19
N ALA A 12 -4.96 22.77 3.69
CA ALA A 12 -3.63 22.23 3.33
C ALA A 12 -3.42 20.73 3.62
N HIS A 13 -4.31 20.09 4.38
CA HIS A 13 -4.26 18.67 4.74
C HIS A 13 -5.45 17.86 4.19
N ASN A 14 -6.29 18.47 3.35
CA ASN A 14 -7.48 17.86 2.75
C ASN A 14 -7.50 18.11 1.23
N ASN A 15 -8.35 17.36 0.51
CA ASN A 15 -8.42 17.48 -0.95
C ASN A 15 -9.09 18.79 -1.41
N ASN A 16 -8.70 19.25 -2.60
CA ASN A 16 -9.28 20.40 -3.29
C ASN A 16 -10.60 20.05 -4.03
N PRO A 17 -11.36 21.04 -4.56
CA PRO A 17 -12.63 20.80 -5.25
C PRO A 17 -12.49 19.94 -6.51
N HIS A 18 -11.36 20.05 -7.22
CA HIS A 18 -11.13 19.29 -8.45
C HIS A 18 -11.00 17.79 -8.19
N ALA A 19 -10.20 17.40 -7.18
CA ALA A 19 -10.07 16.02 -6.75
C ALA A 19 -11.40 15.44 -6.25
N ARG A 20 -12.22 16.26 -5.57
CA ARG A 20 -13.55 15.86 -5.11
C ARG A 20 -14.48 15.54 -6.26
N LYS A 21 -14.60 16.46 -7.22
CA LYS A 21 -15.41 16.26 -8.42
C LYS A 21 -14.97 15.00 -9.17
N ALA A 22 -13.66 14.86 -9.41
CA ALA A 22 -13.09 13.72 -10.12
C ALA A 22 -13.47 12.37 -9.48
N VAL A 23 -13.42 12.26 -8.15
CA VAL A 23 -13.69 10.99 -7.45
C VAL A 23 -15.18 10.79 -7.16
N LEU A 24 -15.88 11.81 -6.65
CA LEU A 24 -17.24 11.69 -6.15
C LEU A 24 -18.30 11.77 -7.25
N GLU A 25 -18.08 12.61 -8.25
CA GLU A 25 -19.03 12.86 -9.34
C GLU A 25 -18.62 12.09 -10.59
N ASP A 26 -17.41 12.37 -11.09
CA ASP A 26 -16.94 11.84 -12.38
C ASP A 26 -16.54 10.35 -12.30
N LYS A 27 -16.39 9.81 -11.09
CA LYS A 27 -15.92 8.44 -10.82
C LYS A 27 -14.64 8.09 -11.57
N ALA A 28 -13.78 9.09 -11.79
CA ALA A 28 -12.54 8.92 -12.53
C ALA A 28 -11.59 8.00 -11.76
N PRO A 29 -11.02 6.96 -12.41
CA PRO A 29 -9.95 6.17 -11.82
C PRO A 29 -8.79 7.06 -11.39
N GLN A 30 -8.21 6.76 -10.22
CA GLN A 30 -7.07 7.50 -9.70
C GLN A 30 -5.81 6.65 -9.86
N HIS A 31 -4.78 7.23 -10.47
CA HIS A 31 -3.49 6.56 -10.63
C HIS A 31 -2.74 6.56 -9.30
N THR A 32 -2.36 5.37 -8.83
CA THR A 32 -1.62 5.18 -7.57
C THR A 32 -0.26 4.51 -7.80
N ALA A 33 0.03 4.11 -9.04
CA ALA A 33 1.30 3.53 -9.46
C ALA A 33 1.60 3.87 -10.93
N TRP A 34 2.89 3.94 -11.26
CA TRP A 34 3.42 4.22 -12.60
C TRP A 34 4.60 3.31 -12.90
N ALA A 35 4.71 2.89 -14.15
CA ALA A 35 5.87 2.20 -14.69
C ALA A 35 6.32 2.92 -15.97
N THR A 36 7.63 3.04 -16.17
CA THR A 36 8.22 3.66 -17.36
C THR A 36 9.41 2.85 -17.84
N GLN A 37 9.56 2.75 -19.16
CA GLN A 37 10.73 2.19 -19.81
C GLN A 37 11.27 3.21 -20.81
N ARG A 38 12.54 3.56 -20.67
CA ARG A 38 13.26 4.46 -21.57
C ARG A 38 13.71 3.73 -22.84
N ALA A 39 14.01 4.51 -23.87
CA ALA A 39 14.49 4.00 -25.15
C ALA A 39 15.82 3.21 -25.05
N ASP A 40 16.66 3.53 -24.06
CA ASP A 40 17.91 2.81 -23.77
C ASP A 40 17.71 1.56 -22.90
N GLY A 41 16.45 1.17 -22.63
CA GLY A 41 16.11 -0.02 -21.85
C GLY A 41 16.01 0.20 -20.34
N GLY A 42 16.34 1.40 -19.83
CA GLY A 42 16.18 1.71 -18.40
C GLY A 42 14.73 1.65 -17.95
N ARG A 43 14.46 1.02 -16.80
CA ARG A 43 13.11 0.78 -16.25
C ARG A 43 12.93 1.47 -14.90
N GLY A 44 11.77 2.07 -14.67
CA GLY A 44 11.43 2.77 -13.43
C GLY A 44 10.00 2.51 -12.99
N PHE A 45 9.79 2.37 -11.68
CA PHE A 45 8.47 2.19 -11.07
C PHE A 45 8.32 3.11 -9.87
N GLY A 46 7.11 3.64 -9.66
CA GLY A 46 6.76 4.43 -8.48
C GLY A 46 5.31 4.19 -8.07
N CYS A 47 5.03 4.27 -6.77
CA CYS A 47 3.67 4.20 -6.24
C CYS A 47 3.50 5.08 -4.99
N SER A 48 2.26 5.49 -4.71
CA SER A 48 1.93 6.30 -3.53
C SER A 48 1.58 5.45 -2.30
N GLY A 49 1.72 4.12 -2.35
CA GLY A 49 1.22 3.21 -1.31
C GLY A 49 2.16 2.95 -0.12
N GLY A 50 3.43 3.35 -0.20
CA GLY A 50 4.46 2.99 0.80
C GLY A 50 4.42 3.77 2.12
N HIS A 51 3.52 4.76 2.26
CA HIS A 51 3.47 5.63 3.45
C HIS A 51 2.67 5.02 4.63
N ASP A 52 1.81 4.03 4.38
CA ASP A 52 1.10 3.31 5.45
C ASP A 52 1.85 2.00 5.74
N HIS A 53 2.54 1.97 6.89
CA HIS A 53 3.39 0.85 7.31
C HIS A 53 2.69 -0.50 7.22
N TRP A 54 1.40 -0.56 7.57
CA TRP A 54 0.69 -1.82 7.65
C TRP A 54 0.42 -2.46 6.28
N ASN A 55 0.55 -1.70 5.18
CA ASN A 55 0.49 -2.25 3.82
C ASN A 55 1.57 -3.32 3.58
N TRP A 56 2.70 -3.26 4.28
CA TRP A 56 3.74 -4.30 4.20
C TRP A 56 3.27 -5.66 4.72
N GLY A 57 2.20 -5.71 5.52
CA GLY A 57 1.54 -6.97 5.87
C GLY A 57 0.77 -7.61 4.72
N ASN A 58 0.31 -6.83 3.74
CA ASN A 58 -0.49 -7.33 2.62
C ASN A 58 0.42 -8.05 1.60
N PRO A 59 0.24 -9.36 1.37
CA PRO A 59 1.08 -10.12 0.45
C PRO A 59 0.94 -9.67 -1.02
N GLN A 60 -0.21 -9.16 -1.45
CA GLN A 60 -0.39 -8.66 -2.82
C GLN A 60 0.30 -7.32 -3.03
N PHE A 61 0.26 -6.44 -2.02
CA PHE A 61 1.03 -5.20 -2.04
C PHE A 61 2.53 -5.49 -2.12
N ARG A 62 3.03 -6.42 -1.30
CA ARG A 62 4.43 -6.87 -1.36
C ARG A 62 4.77 -7.51 -2.71
N LYS A 63 3.90 -8.34 -3.29
CA LYS A 63 4.11 -8.93 -4.62
C LYS A 63 4.26 -7.84 -5.69
N LEU A 64 3.42 -6.80 -5.67
CA LEU A 64 3.55 -5.65 -6.58
C LEU A 64 4.94 -5.01 -6.48
N ILE A 65 5.40 -4.72 -5.26
CA ILE A 65 6.71 -4.09 -5.03
C ILE A 65 7.86 -5.01 -5.45
N LEU A 66 7.81 -6.30 -5.12
CA LEU A 66 8.84 -7.27 -5.49
C LEU A 66 8.91 -7.46 -7.01
N ASN A 67 7.77 -7.55 -7.69
CA ASN A 67 7.69 -7.58 -9.15
C ASN A 67 8.32 -6.32 -9.75
N ALA A 68 8.01 -5.14 -9.19
CA ALA A 68 8.61 -3.89 -9.63
C ALA A 68 10.13 -3.88 -9.45
N ILE A 69 10.66 -4.35 -8.31
CA ILE A 69 12.11 -4.43 -8.06
C ILE A 69 12.79 -5.29 -9.12
N VAL A 70 12.33 -6.54 -9.30
CA VAL A 70 12.89 -7.48 -10.28
C VAL A 70 12.81 -6.90 -11.70
N TRP A 71 11.66 -6.32 -12.06
CA TRP A 71 11.47 -5.70 -13.37
C TRP A 71 12.41 -4.50 -13.59
N THR A 72 12.54 -3.60 -12.62
CA THR A 72 13.45 -2.44 -12.68
C THR A 72 14.92 -2.84 -12.76
N ALA A 73 15.29 -3.99 -12.17
CA ALA A 73 16.62 -4.57 -12.28
C ALA A 73 16.90 -5.24 -13.64
N GLY A 74 15.95 -5.21 -14.58
CA GLY A 74 16.10 -5.78 -15.93
C GLY A 74 15.81 -7.29 -16.00
N VAL A 75 15.33 -7.89 -14.92
CA VAL A 75 14.98 -9.31 -14.86
C VAL A 75 13.50 -9.49 -15.23
N ASP A 76 13.16 -10.62 -15.82
CA ASP A 76 11.76 -10.96 -16.13
C ASP A 76 10.99 -11.33 -14.86
N VAL A 77 9.76 -10.80 -14.76
CA VAL A 77 8.87 -11.13 -13.65
C VAL A 77 8.29 -12.52 -13.88
N PRO A 78 8.31 -13.43 -12.88
CA PRO A 78 7.68 -14.74 -13.00
C PRO A 78 6.19 -14.63 -13.35
N ALA A 79 5.64 -15.62 -14.06
CA ALA A 79 4.23 -15.62 -14.48
C ALA A 79 3.26 -15.47 -13.29
N ASP A 80 3.55 -16.13 -12.17
CA ASP A 80 2.76 -16.05 -10.94
C ASP A 80 3.16 -14.89 -10.01
N GLY A 81 4.12 -14.08 -10.46
CA GLY A 81 4.79 -13.03 -9.70
C GLY A 81 5.83 -13.57 -8.72
N VAL A 82 6.61 -12.65 -8.16
CA VAL A 82 7.61 -12.97 -7.13
C VAL A 82 6.87 -13.39 -5.84
N PRO A 83 7.22 -14.53 -5.22
CA PRO A 83 6.58 -14.96 -3.99
C PRO A 83 6.90 -13.99 -2.85
N ALA A 84 5.86 -13.39 -2.27
CA ALA A 84 6.02 -12.41 -1.20
C ALA A 84 6.39 -13.04 0.15
N GLY A 85 6.18 -14.35 0.33
CA GLY A 85 6.34 -15.01 1.63
C GLY A 85 5.34 -14.53 2.69
N LYS A 86 5.41 -15.14 3.88
CA LYS A 86 4.56 -14.77 5.01
C LYS A 86 5.25 -13.69 5.86
N VAL A 87 4.49 -12.69 6.27
CA VAL A 87 4.89 -11.67 7.26
C VAL A 87 3.87 -11.71 8.38
N THR A 88 4.36 -11.76 9.61
CA THR A 88 3.55 -11.76 10.83
C THR A 88 3.44 -10.34 11.39
N LEU A 89 2.54 -10.14 12.36
CA LEU A 89 2.49 -8.87 13.08
C LEU A 89 3.81 -8.63 13.83
N GLU A 90 4.39 -9.67 14.42
CA GLU A 90 5.66 -9.60 15.14
C GLU A 90 6.79 -9.13 14.23
N ASP A 91 6.86 -9.62 12.99
CA ASP A 91 7.83 -9.12 12.00
C ASP A 91 7.62 -7.63 11.71
N LEU A 92 6.35 -7.20 11.57
CA LEU A 92 6.00 -5.79 11.32
C LEU A 92 6.28 -4.89 12.52
N LEU A 93 6.52 -5.41 13.72
CA LEU A 93 6.85 -4.64 14.92
C LEU A 93 8.36 -4.51 15.16
N GLN A 94 9.18 -5.11 14.32
CA GLN A 94 10.64 -5.01 14.42
C GLN A 94 11.15 -3.72 13.77
N ASN A 95 12.28 -3.21 14.28
CA ASN A 95 13.07 -2.12 13.68
C ASN A 95 12.28 -0.82 13.41
N HIS A 96 11.34 -0.47 14.28
CA HIS A 96 10.70 0.86 14.22
C HIS A 96 11.68 1.93 14.71
N ASP A 97 11.70 3.07 14.01
CA ASP A 97 12.46 4.25 14.44
C ASP A 97 11.89 4.84 15.75
N GLU A 98 10.57 4.76 15.92
CA GLU A 98 9.84 5.28 17.08
C GLU A 98 9.42 4.14 18.01
N PRO A 99 9.34 4.39 19.34
CA PRO A 99 8.86 3.38 20.27
C PRO A 99 7.40 3.02 19.98
N ILE A 100 7.09 1.73 20.07
CA ILE A 100 5.71 1.24 19.97
C ILE A 100 4.90 1.84 21.13
N PRO A 101 3.74 2.49 20.86
CA PRO A 101 2.91 3.06 21.92
C PRO A 101 2.48 2.02 22.96
N ALA A 102 2.49 2.38 24.24
CA ALA A 102 2.13 1.47 25.34
C ALA A 102 0.70 0.91 25.24
N ASP A 103 -0.20 1.62 24.55
CA ASP A 103 -1.58 1.22 24.33
C ASP A 103 -1.82 0.50 22.99
N PHE A 104 -0.76 0.22 22.21
CA PHE A 104 -0.84 -0.43 20.89
C PHE A 104 -1.64 -1.73 20.93
N ASP A 105 -1.37 -2.57 21.92
CA ASP A 105 -1.99 -3.89 22.07
C ASP A 105 -3.51 -3.82 22.27
N THR A 106 -3.99 -2.74 22.91
CA THR A 106 -5.43 -2.55 23.14
C THR A 106 -6.11 -1.77 22.02
N LYS A 107 -5.42 -0.79 21.42
CA LYS A 107 -6.01 0.15 20.45
C LYS A 107 -5.85 -0.25 18.99
N GLN A 108 -4.75 -0.90 18.62
CA GLN A 108 -4.39 -1.12 17.22
C GLN A 108 -4.17 -2.59 16.88
N ARG A 109 -3.51 -3.37 17.74
CA ARG A 109 -3.18 -4.79 17.48
C ARG A 109 -4.37 -5.61 16.97
N PRO A 110 -5.57 -5.59 17.59
CA PRO A 110 -6.69 -6.42 17.11
C PRO A 110 -7.13 -6.04 15.69
N ARG A 111 -7.14 -4.74 15.38
CA ARG A 111 -7.50 -4.23 14.05
C ARG A 111 -6.46 -4.63 13.01
N ILE A 112 -5.18 -4.48 13.32
CA ILE A 112 -4.10 -4.83 12.39
C ILE A 112 -4.08 -6.35 12.17
N GLN A 113 -4.22 -7.15 13.21
CA GLN A 113 -4.28 -8.61 13.08
C GLN A 113 -5.42 -9.04 12.16
N ALA A 114 -6.63 -8.48 12.35
CA ALA A 114 -7.77 -8.77 11.49
C ALA A 114 -7.51 -8.41 10.01
N LEU A 115 -6.81 -7.30 9.73
CA LEU A 115 -6.42 -6.93 8.37
C LEU A 115 -5.43 -7.94 7.76
N LEU A 116 -4.43 -8.39 8.55
CA LEU A 116 -3.47 -9.39 8.09
C LEU A 116 -4.18 -10.71 7.76
N ASP A 117 -5.08 -11.16 8.63
CA ASP A 117 -5.84 -12.40 8.43
C ASP A 117 -6.71 -12.30 7.16
N GLU A 118 -7.41 -11.18 6.97
CA GLU A 118 -8.20 -10.91 5.77
C GLU A 118 -7.35 -10.94 4.50
N TRP A 119 -6.23 -10.19 4.46
CA TRP A 119 -5.37 -10.12 3.28
C TRP A 119 -4.71 -11.45 2.96
N ASN A 120 -4.30 -12.21 3.98
CA ASN A 120 -3.75 -13.54 3.79
C ASN A 120 -4.80 -14.52 3.26
N ALA A 121 -6.03 -14.45 3.77
CA ALA A 121 -7.13 -15.28 3.26
C ALA A 121 -7.52 -14.92 1.82
N GLN A 122 -7.44 -13.64 1.44
CA GLN A 122 -7.68 -13.19 0.06
C GLN A 122 -6.58 -13.66 -0.89
N ALA A 123 -5.32 -13.64 -0.45
CA ALA A 123 -4.19 -14.05 -1.27
C ALA A 123 -4.05 -15.57 -1.44
N ALA A 124 -4.72 -16.36 -0.60
CA ALA A 124 -4.78 -17.81 -0.70
C ALA A 124 -5.87 -18.31 -1.67
N LYS A 125 -6.71 -17.41 -2.21
CA LYS A 125 -7.70 -17.71 -3.25
C LYS A 125 -7.10 -17.50 -4.63
#